data_AF-A0A8T5IHI8-F1
#
_entry.id   AF-A0A8T5IHI8-F1
#
_cell.length_a   1.000
_cell.length_b   1.000
_cell.length_c   1.000
_cell.angle_alpha   90.00
_cell.angle_beta   90.00
_cell.angle_gamma   90.00
#
_symmetry.space_group_name_H-M   'P 1'
#
loop_
_entity.id
_entity.type
_entity.pdbx_description
1 polymer ?
#
loop_
_entity_poly.entity_id
_entity_poly.type
_entity_poly.pdbx_seq_one_letter_code
_entity_poly.pdbx_strand_id
1 'polypeptide(L)'
;CANHSLPMTKPTNPEWNPLTGELPEGNWAQSIDAAIKSTRISFPNAELWVYLDKKSFKGWQRQAIRRHLEAQSIPIGRTADFL
;
A
#
# COMPACT_ATOMS: atom_id res chain seq x y z
N CYS A 1 -0.16 2.51 24.76
CA CYS A 1 -0.05 1.32 23.90
C CYS A 1 -0.03 1.78 22.45
N ALA A 2 1.07 1.49 21.76
CA ALA A 2 1.53 2.21 20.57
C ALA A 2 0.64 1.98 19.33
N ASN A 3 0.22 3.06 18.69
CA ASN A 3 -0.22 3.03 17.29
C ASN A 3 0.99 2.68 16.43
N HIS A 4 1.22 1.40 16.15
CA HIS A 4 2.30 0.88 15.29
C HIS A 4 2.04 1.14 13.79
N SER A 5 1.44 2.28 13.45
CA SER A 5 1.28 2.70 12.06
C SER A 5 2.50 3.52 11.67
N LEU A 6 3.26 3.05 10.69
CA LEU A 6 4.38 3.80 10.14
C LEU A 6 3.87 5.15 9.60
N PRO A 7 4.55 6.26 9.91
CA PRO A 7 4.11 7.55 9.43
C PRO A 7 4.22 7.60 7.89
N MET A 8 3.12 8.01 7.24
CA MET A 8 3.13 8.45 5.85
C MET A 8 3.11 9.97 5.84
N THR A 9 4.17 10.58 5.31
CA THR A 9 4.28 12.03 5.22
C THR A 9 3.77 12.49 3.86
N LYS A 10 2.67 13.26 3.86
CA LYS A 10 2.13 13.86 2.64
C LYS A 10 3.14 14.88 2.08
N PRO A 11 3.39 14.92 0.77
CA PRO A 11 4.21 15.96 0.16
C PRO A 11 3.68 17.37 0.46
N THR A 12 4.57 18.32 0.71
CA THR A 12 4.25 19.71 1.12
C THR A 12 3.59 20.53 0.00
N ASN A 13 3.69 20.07 -1.25
CA ASN A 13 3.10 20.77 -2.40
C ASN A 13 1.56 20.84 -2.28
N PRO A 14 0.95 22.04 -2.28
CA PRO A 14 -0.50 22.21 -2.16
C PRO A 14 -1.29 21.64 -3.35
N GLU A 15 -0.70 21.59 -4.55
CA GLU A 15 -1.33 21.00 -5.75
C GLU A 15 -1.05 19.49 -5.88
N TRP A 16 -0.49 18.87 -4.84
CA TRP A 16 -0.12 17.47 -4.88
C TRP A 16 -1.33 16.55 -5.08
N ASN A 17 -1.25 15.74 -6.14
CA ASN A 17 -2.23 14.72 -6.46
C ASN A 17 -1.72 13.33 -6.05
N PRO A 18 -2.41 12.57 -5.20
CA PRO A 18 -1.97 11.24 -4.78
C PRO A 18 -1.92 10.19 -5.90
N LEU A 19 -2.60 10.43 -7.03
CA LEU A 19 -2.63 9.52 -8.17
C LEU A 19 -1.44 9.74 -9.13
N THR A 20 -1.02 10.98 -9.32
CA THR A 20 -0.04 11.36 -10.36
C THR A 20 1.19 12.08 -9.83
N GLY A 21 1.11 12.70 -8.66
CA GLY A 21 2.19 13.46 -8.04
C GLY A 21 3.28 12.60 -7.43
N GLU A 22 4.13 13.17 -6.57
CA GLU A 22 5.20 12.42 -5.91
C GLU A 22 4.64 11.40 -4.91
N LEU A 23 5.33 10.29 -4.67
CA LEU A 23 4.88 9.35 -3.64
C LEU A 23 5.11 9.96 -2.24
N PRO A 24 4.22 9.70 -1.27
CA PRO A 24 4.42 10.12 0.11
C PRO A 24 5.72 9.54 0.69
N GLU A 25 6.42 10.33 1.48
CA GLU A 25 7.63 9.87 2.18
C GLU A 25 7.29 8.99 3.40
N GLY A 26 8.30 8.30 3.91
CA GLY A 26 8.23 7.42 5.07
C GLY A 26 8.45 5.95 4.73
N ASN A 27 8.47 5.10 5.77
CA ASN A 27 8.88 3.69 5.64
C ASN A 27 7.73 2.75 5.25
N TRP A 28 6.55 3.31 4.95
CA TRP A 28 5.34 2.54 4.62
C TRP A 28 5.55 1.63 3.39
N ALA A 29 6.18 2.15 2.34
CA ALA A 29 6.45 1.42 1.10
C ALA A 29 7.41 0.25 1.35
N GLN A 30 8.49 0.51 2.11
CA GLN A 30 9.47 -0.52 2.46
C GLN A 30 8.87 -1.64 3.31
N SER A 31 7.95 -1.31 4.22
CA SER A 31 7.28 -2.32 5.04
C SER A 31 6.28 -3.15 4.24
N ILE A 32 5.59 -2.56 3.27
CA ILE A 32 4.77 -3.30 2.31
C ILE A 32 5.66 -4.26 1.50
N ASP A 33 6.79 -3.77 0.98
CA ASP A 33 7.74 -4.57 0.19
C ASP A 33 8.33 -5.73 1.00
N ALA A 34 8.67 -5.48 2.27
CA ALA A 34 9.16 -6.52 3.17
C ALA A 34 8.12 -7.62 3.41
N ALA A 35 6.86 -7.24 3.63
CA ALA A 35 5.76 -8.20 3.79
C ALA A 35 5.56 -9.02 2.50
N ILE A 36 5.48 -8.37 1.35
CA ILE A 36 5.35 -9.02 0.03
C ILE A 36 6.50 -10.01 -0.21
N LYS A 37 7.75 -9.58 0.01
CA LYS A 37 8.93 -10.43 -0.16
C LYS A 37 8.89 -11.64 0.76
N SER A 38 8.57 -11.43 2.04
CA SER A 38 8.45 -12.51 3.00
C SER A 38 7.39 -13.52 2.56
N THR A 39 6.21 -13.07 2.12
CA THR A 39 5.14 -13.97 1.67
C THR A 39 5.53 -14.73 0.40
N ARG A 40 6.18 -14.08 -0.57
CA ARG A 40 6.67 -14.75 -1.79
C ARG A 40 7.74 -15.80 -1.50
N ILE A 41 8.63 -15.54 -0.53
CA ILE A 41 9.66 -16.51 -0.12
C ILE A 41 8.99 -17.73 0.55
N SER A 42 8.00 -17.50 1.41
CA SER A 42 7.27 -18.60 2.07
C SER A 42 6.36 -19.38 1.12
N PHE A 43 5.82 -18.73 0.08
CA PHE A 43 4.88 -19.32 -0.87
C PHE A 43 5.25 -18.99 -2.32
N PRO A 44 6.30 -19.62 -2.89
CA PRO A 44 6.84 -19.25 -4.20
C PRO A 44 5.90 -19.53 -5.38
N ASN A 45 4.98 -20.49 -5.24
CA ASN A 45 4.03 -20.89 -6.29
C ASN A 45 2.60 -20.41 -6.04
N ALA A 46 2.37 -19.63 -4.97
CA ALA A 46 1.05 -19.11 -4.66
C ALA A 46 0.83 -17.76 -5.33
N GLU A 47 -0.42 -17.47 -5.68
CA GLU A 47 -0.80 -16.15 -6.14
C GLU A 47 -0.90 -15.20 -4.93
N LEU A 48 -0.18 -14.08 -4.98
CA LEU A 48 -0.17 -13.09 -3.90
C LEU A 48 -1.23 -12.03 -4.17
N TRP A 49 -2.17 -11.90 -3.23
CA TRP A 49 -3.23 -10.90 -3.27
C TRP A 49 -3.07 -9.93 -2.10
N VAL A 50 -3.29 -8.63 -2.36
CA VAL A 50 -3.28 -7.61 -1.32
C VAL A 50 -4.67 -7.05 -1.11
N TYR A 51 -5.11 -7.02 0.14
CA TYR A 51 -6.37 -6.40 0.55
C TYR A 51 -6.09 -5.13 1.36
N LEU A 52 -6.71 -4.02 0.96
CA LEU A 52 -6.61 -2.74 1.66
C LEU A 52 -7.88 -2.48 2.46
N ASP A 53 -7.76 -2.52 3.79
CA ASP A 53 -8.86 -2.15 4.68
C ASP A 53 -9.26 -0.67 4.50
N LYS A 54 -10.55 -0.42 4.26
CA LYS A 54 -11.06 0.91 3.94
C LYS A 54 -11.09 1.85 5.15
N LYS A 55 -11.11 1.33 6.39
CA LYS A 55 -11.24 2.12 7.63
C LYS A 55 -9.88 2.52 8.21
N SER A 56 -8.82 1.83 7.83
CA SER A 56 -7.47 2.02 8.39
C SER A 56 -6.69 3.18 7.75
N PHE A 57 -7.08 3.66 6.57
CA PHE A 57 -6.30 4.64 5.79
C PHE A 57 -7.14 5.81 5.26
N LYS A 58 -6.55 7.01 5.25
CA LYS A 58 -7.13 8.20 4.58
C LYS A 58 -7.23 7.96 3.07
N GLY A 59 -8.13 8.71 2.41
CA GLY A 59 -8.34 8.60 0.95
C GLY A 59 -7.05 8.69 0.14
N TRP A 60 -6.21 9.69 0.40
CA TRP A 60 -4.94 9.89 -0.30
C TRP A 60 -3.90 8.80 0.00
N GLN A 61 -3.88 8.27 1.23
CA GLN A 61 -2.98 7.17 1.61
C GLN A 61 -3.32 5.91 0.82
N ARG A 62 -4.62 5.60 0.68
CA ARG A 62 -5.06 4.45 -0.13
C ARG A 62 -4.66 4.59 -1.59
N GLN A 63 -4.76 5.78 -2.16
CA GLN A 63 -4.36 5.98 -3.56
C GLN A 63 -2.85 5.84 -3.75
N ALA A 64 -2.04 6.39 -2.83
CA ALA A 64 -0.59 6.20 -2.86
C ALA A 64 -0.19 4.72 -2.72
N ILE A 65 -0.84 3.98 -1.82
CA ILE A 65 -0.57 2.54 -1.63
C ILE A 65 -1.00 1.74 -2.87
N ARG A 66 -2.17 2.03 -3.46
CA ARG A 66 -2.61 1.36 -4.70
C ARG A 66 -1.60 1.56 -5.81
N ARG A 67 -1.15 2.78 -6.04
CA ARG A 67 -0.15 3.08 -7.06
C ARG A 67 1.16 2.33 -6.83
N HIS A 68 1.62 2.24 -5.58
CA HIS A 68 2.82 1.47 -5.22
C HIS A 68 2.66 -0.02 -5.55
N LEU A 69 1.50 -0.60 -5.26
CA LEU A 69 1.19 -2.00 -5.57
C LEU A 69 1.02 -2.25 -7.07
N GLU A 70 0.38 -1.33 -7.80
CA GLU A 70 0.22 -1.38 -9.25
C GLU A 70 1.58 -1.31 -9.96
N ALA A 71 2.50 -0.47 -9.49
CA ALA A 71 3.88 -0.40 -10.00
C ALA A 71 4.64 -1.72 -9.83
N GLN A 72 4.26 -2.54 -8.85
CA GLN A 72 4.82 -3.88 -8.62
C GLN A 72 3.99 -5.01 -9.26
N SER A 73 2.95 -4.67 -10.04
CA SER A 73 2.02 -5.62 -10.65
C SER A 73 1.39 -6.59 -9.64
N ILE A 74 1.07 -6.10 -8.45
CA ILE A 74 0.43 -6.90 -7.40
C ILE A 74 -1.09 -6.69 -7.47
N PRO A 75 -1.88 -7.76 -7.63
CA PRO A 75 -3.33 -7.65 -7.68
C PRO A 75 -3.89 -7.18 -6.33
N ILE A 76 -4.78 -6.18 -6.39
CA ILE A 76 -5.46 -5.64 -5.23
C ILE A 76 -6.87 -6.24 -5.18
N GLY A 77 -7.07 -7.20 -4.29
CA GLY A 77 -8.37 -7.85 -4.09
C GLY A 77 -9.41 -6.83 -3.64
N ARG A 78 -10.57 -6.81 -4.31
CA ARG A 78 -11.72 -6.05 -3.83
C ARG A 78 -12.52 -6.92 -2.87
N THR A 79 -13.24 -6.33 -1.92
CA THR A 79 -14.13 -7.09 -1.01
C THR A 79 -15.11 -8.00 -1.77
N ALA A 80 -15.44 -7.67 -3.03
CA ALA A 80 -16.29 -8.48 -3.90
C ALA A 80 -15.62 -9.75 -4.45
N ASP A 81 -14.29 -9.84 -4.47
CA ASP A 81 -13.56 -11.06 -4.88
C ASP A 81 -13.50 -12.13 -3.77
N PHE A 82 -13.91 -11.79 -2.54
CA PHE A 82 -13.91 -12.70 -1.40
C PHE A 82 -15.31 -13.23 -1.05
N LEU A 83 -16.35 -12.88 -1.83
CA LEU A 83 -17.76 -13.25 -1.64
C LEU A 83 -18.23 -14.23 -2.70
#